data_AF-A0A3M0YFL7-F1
#
_entry.id   AF-A0A3M0YFL7-F1
#
_cell.length_a   1.000
_cell.length_b   1.000
_cell.length_c   1.000
_cell.angle_alpha   90.00
_cell.angle_beta   90.00
_cell.angle_gamma   90.00
#
_symmetry.space_group_name_H-M   'P 1'
#
loop_
_entity.id
_entity.type
_entity.pdbx_description
1 polymer ?
#
loop_
_entity_poly.entity_id
_entity_poly.type
_entity_poly.pdbx_seq_one_letter_code
_entity_poly.pdbx_strand_id
1 'polypeptide(L)'
;MGHAPGRQGLHHQAGGRKRAHGKAQRRPGPAMKDPIALLEDIERRSLERARGLPLQVEVKPTWTGIGFRMGDSLLAAPLAEIREILTYPGLTRIPGARPWIKGIANVRGNLLPVMDLQAHLKGKETPLSSKCKVLVTGHGEVVAGFLVGEVLG
;
A
#
# COMPACT_ATOMS: atom_id res chain seq x y z
N MET A 1 58.70 -23.80 -81.27
CA MET A 1 57.82 -24.16 -82.42
C MET A 1 57.05 -25.39 -81.98
N GLY A 2 55.74 -25.42 -81.76
CA GLY A 2 54.64 -24.57 -82.24
C GLY A 2 53.68 -25.47 -83.05
N HIS A 3 52.41 -25.57 -82.61
CA HIS A 3 51.27 -26.28 -83.25
C HIS A 3 51.37 -27.83 -83.28
N ALA A 4 50.33 -28.68 -83.08
CA ALA A 4 48.87 -28.57 -82.99
C ALA A 4 48.31 -29.85 -82.25
N PRO A 5 47.06 -30.33 -82.48
CA PRO A 5 45.89 -30.14 -81.62
C PRO A 5 45.26 -31.45 -81.08
N GLY A 6 44.25 -31.37 -80.20
CA GLY A 6 43.47 -32.55 -79.80
C GLY A 6 42.14 -32.23 -79.12
N ARG A 7 41.04 -32.66 -79.75
CA ARG A 7 39.64 -32.48 -79.37
C ARG A 7 39.21 -33.33 -78.16
N GLN A 8 38.28 -32.76 -77.37
CA GLN A 8 37.06 -33.30 -76.74
C GLN A 8 37.05 -34.68 -76.00
N GLY A 9 36.45 -34.66 -74.80
CA GLY A 9 35.91 -35.81 -74.07
C GLY A 9 35.89 -35.57 -72.54
N LEU A 10 34.85 -34.94 -71.97
CA LEU A 10 33.77 -35.58 -71.19
C LEU A 10 34.22 -36.54 -70.07
N HIS A 11 34.04 -36.16 -68.79
CA HIS A 11 33.03 -36.72 -67.87
C HIS A 11 33.27 -36.32 -66.40
N HIS A 12 32.23 -35.70 -65.82
CA HIS A 12 31.76 -35.71 -64.42
C HIS A 12 32.69 -36.19 -63.28
N GLN A 13 32.91 -35.32 -62.29
CA GLN A 13 32.46 -35.54 -60.91
C GLN A 13 32.60 -34.25 -60.06
N ALA A 14 31.48 -33.74 -59.55
CA ALA A 14 31.44 -32.61 -58.62
C ALA A 14 31.44 -33.14 -57.17
N GLY A 15 32.59 -33.03 -56.48
CA GLY A 15 32.73 -33.26 -55.05
C GLY A 15 32.64 -31.95 -54.26
N GLY A 16 31.48 -31.65 -53.68
CA GLY A 16 31.27 -30.50 -52.81
C GLY A 16 31.75 -30.75 -51.38
N ARG A 17 32.80 -30.03 -50.96
CA ARG A 17 33.32 -30.01 -49.57
C ARG A 17 32.32 -29.37 -48.61
N LYS A 18 31.84 -30.13 -47.61
CA LYS A 18 31.03 -29.62 -46.48
C LYS A 18 31.92 -28.82 -45.51
N ARG A 19 31.59 -27.56 -45.28
CA ARG A 19 32.13 -26.75 -44.17
C ARG A 19 31.37 -27.08 -42.89
N ALA A 20 32.10 -27.53 -41.87
CA ALA A 20 31.60 -27.68 -40.52
C ALA A 20 31.27 -26.31 -39.92
N HIS A 21 30.03 -26.10 -39.49
CA HIS A 21 29.65 -25.05 -38.56
C HIS A 21 29.19 -25.73 -37.27
N GLY A 22 29.96 -25.60 -36.20
CA GLY A 22 29.56 -26.01 -34.86
C GLY A 22 28.38 -25.16 -34.41
N LYS A 23 27.20 -25.77 -34.30
CA LYS A 23 26.05 -25.15 -33.65
C LYS A 23 26.20 -25.33 -32.15
N ALA A 24 26.38 -24.22 -31.43
CA ALA A 24 26.25 -24.19 -29.98
C ALA A 24 24.86 -24.71 -29.58
N GLN A 25 24.84 -25.84 -28.87
CA GLN A 25 23.64 -26.46 -28.36
C GLN A 25 23.08 -25.57 -27.23
N ARG A 26 22.13 -24.70 -27.56
CA ARG A 26 21.35 -23.99 -26.54
C ARG A 26 20.50 -25.05 -25.81
N ARG A 27 20.77 -25.26 -24.53
CA ARG A 27 19.89 -26.03 -23.64
C ARG A 27 18.54 -25.32 -23.57
N PRO A 28 17.39 -25.99 -23.79
CA PRO A 28 16.10 -25.37 -23.62
C PRO A 28 15.89 -25.08 -22.13
N GLY A 29 15.72 -23.80 -21.78
CA GLY A 29 15.21 -23.40 -20.47
C GLY A 29 13.74 -23.83 -20.34
N PRO A 30 13.24 -24.12 -19.13
CA PRO A 30 11.87 -24.59 -18.95
C PRO A 30 10.90 -23.56 -19.55
N ALA A 31 10.07 -24.01 -20.51
CA ALA A 31 8.98 -23.21 -21.05
C ALA A 31 8.14 -22.68 -19.88
N MET A 32 7.74 -21.40 -19.92
CA MET A 32 6.80 -20.86 -18.94
C MET A 32 5.60 -21.80 -18.91
N LYS A 33 5.45 -22.52 -17.80
CA LYS A 33 4.31 -23.38 -17.56
C LYS A 33 3.08 -22.49 -17.66
N ASP A 34 2.03 -23.01 -18.31
CA ASP A 34 0.71 -22.40 -18.29
C ASP A 34 0.43 -21.84 -16.87
N PRO A 35 0.24 -20.52 -16.73
CA PRO A 35 0.10 -19.89 -15.42
C PRO A 35 -1.01 -20.49 -14.58
N ILE A 36 -2.08 -20.97 -15.22
CA ILE A 36 -3.20 -21.61 -14.53
C ILE A 36 -2.78 -22.99 -14.01
N ALA A 37 -2.15 -23.81 -14.86
CA ALA A 37 -1.62 -25.11 -14.45
C ALA A 37 -0.57 -25.02 -13.33
N LEU A 38 0.18 -23.91 -13.28
CA LEU A 38 1.11 -23.64 -12.18
C LEU A 38 0.38 -23.37 -10.86
N LEU A 39 -0.72 -22.61 -10.89
CA LEU A 39 -1.55 -22.35 -9.71
C LEU A 39 -2.21 -23.63 -9.19
N GLU A 40 -2.76 -24.45 -10.09
CA GLU A 40 -3.36 -25.75 -9.74
C GLU A 40 -2.33 -26.71 -9.10
N ASP A 41 -1.10 -26.71 -9.63
CA ASP A 41 0.00 -27.51 -9.07
C ASP A 41 0.47 -26.98 -7.70
N ILE A 42 0.41 -25.68 -7.47
CA ILE A 42 0.69 -25.08 -6.16
C ILE A 42 -0.41 -25.44 -5.15
N GLU A 43 -1.68 -25.34 -5.55
CA GLU A 43 -2.83 -25.68 -4.71
C GLU A 43 -2.81 -27.15 -4.30
N ARG A 44 -2.64 -28.07 -5.27
CA ARG A 44 -2.53 -29.51 -5.00
C ARG A 44 -1.43 -29.83 -3.99
N ARG A 45 -0.24 -29.26 -4.17
CA ARG A 45 0.91 -29.48 -3.26
C ARG A 45 0.72 -28.84 -1.89
N SER A 46 -0.06 -27.75 -1.81
CA SER A 46 -0.42 -27.11 -0.54
C SER A 46 -1.39 -27.99 0.25
N LEU A 47 -2.44 -28.52 -0.42
CA LEU A 47 -3.47 -29.36 0.19
C LEU A 47 -2.93 -30.74 0.62
N GLU A 48 -2.10 -31.38 -0.19
CA GLU A 48 -1.48 -32.68 0.15
C GLU A 48 -0.58 -32.60 1.40
N ARG A 49 0.00 -31.43 1.66
CA ARG A 49 0.86 -31.16 2.83
C ARG A 49 0.13 -30.54 4.00
N ALA A 50 -1.13 -30.16 3.84
CA ALA A 50 -1.97 -29.55 4.87
C ALA A 50 -2.47 -30.58 5.91
N ARG A 51 -1.61 -31.49 6.39
CA ARG A 51 -1.90 -32.24 7.61
C ARG A 51 -1.80 -31.27 8.79
N GLY A 52 -2.97 -30.89 9.30
CA GLY A 52 -3.09 -29.98 10.43
C GLY A 52 -2.95 -28.53 9.99
N LEU A 53 -3.90 -28.06 9.16
CA LEU A 53 -4.27 -26.64 9.14
C LEU A 53 -4.22 -26.15 10.60
N PRO A 54 -3.47 -25.08 10.90
CA PRO A 54 -3.36 -24.61 12.28
C PRO A 54 -4.77 -24.44 12.82
N LEU A 55 -4.94 -24.76 14.11
CA LEU A 55 -6.13 -24.45 14.92
C LEU A 55 -6.82 -23.24 14.29
N GLN A 56 -8.13 -23.30 14.09
CA GLN A 56 -8.91 -22.08 13.94
C GLN A 56 -8.60 -21.24 15.18
N VAL A 57 -7.54 -20.42 15.10
CA VAL A 57 -7.25 -19.38 16.05
C VAL A 57 -8.39 -18.45 15.77
N GLU A 58 -9.45 -18.62 16.54
CA GLU A 58 -10.52 -17.67 16.65
C GLU A 58 -9.82 -16.35 16.90
N VAL A 59 -9.70 -15.54 15.85
CA VAL A 59 -9.16 -14.19 15.95
C VAL A 59 -10.21 -13.48 16.77
N LYS A 60 -10.07 -13.53 18.10
CA LYS A 60 -10.83 -12.68 18.99
C LYS A 60 -10.62 -11.27 18.43
N PRO A 61 -11.67 -10.59 17.97
CA PRO A 61 -11.50 -9.29 17.36
C PRO A 61 -10.83 -8.39 18.41
N THR A 62 -9.58 -8.02 18.16
CA THR A 62 -8.85 -7.10 19.03
C THR A 62 -9.42 -5.72 18.78
N TRP A 63 -9.80 -5.02 19.85
CA TRP A 63 -10.17 -3.62 19.74
C TRP A 63 -8.94 -2.79 19.36
N THR A 64 -9.06 -2.01 18.30
CA THR A 64 -8.00 -1.10 17.83
C THR A 64 -8.43 0.34 18.06
N GLY A 65 -7.54 1.14 18.64
CA GLY A 65 -7.81 2.55 18.91
C GLY A 65 -6.57 3.42 18.81
N ILE A 66 -6.81 4.72 18.78
CA ILE A 66 -5.77 5.75 18.83
C ILE A 66 -5.72 6.28 20.25
N GLY A 67 -4.55 6.19 20.89
CA GLY A 67 -4.29 6.84 22.16
C GLY A 67 -4.07 8.34 21.96
N PHE A 68 -4.51 9.17 22.89
CA PHE A 68 -4.24 10.61 22.86
C PHE A 68 -4.27 11.19 24.27
N ARG A 69 -3.65 12.36 24.42
CA ARG A 69 -3.61 13.10 25.68
C ARG A 69 -4.55 14.30 25.66
N MET A 70 -5.28 14.46 26.76
CA MET A 70 -6.13 15.61 27.06
C MET A 70 -5.80 16.16 28.45
N GLY A 71 -5.03 17.24 28.51
CA GLY A 71 -4.40 17.71 29.74
C GLY A 71 -3.43 16.64 30.28
N ASP A 72 -3.72 16.15 31.49
CA ASP A 72 -2.97 15.07 32.16
C ASP A 72 -3.62 13.69 31.99
N SER A 73 -4.73 13.60 31.26
CA SER A 73 -5.45 12.33 31.05
C SER A 73 -5.01 11.65 29.75
N LEU A 74 -4.72 10.35 29.84
CA LEU A 74 -4.55 9.45 28.70
C LEU A 74 -5.91 8.85 28.36
N LEU A 75 -6.33 9.04 27.12
CA LEU A 75 -7.60 8.54 26.59
C LEU A 75 -7.34 7.76 25.30
N ALA A 76 -8.35 7.03 24.85
CA ALA A 76 -8.30 6.36 23.56
C ALA A 76 -9.65 6.44 22.85
N ALA A 77 -9.62 6.58 21.53
CA ALA A 77 -10.80 6.55 20.66
C ALA A 77 -10.72 5.31 19.76
N PRO A 78 -11.85 4.65 19.44
CA PRO A 78 -11.87 3.56 18.47
C PRO A 78 -11.32 4.05 17.13
N LEU A 79 -10.37 3.31 16.55
CA LEU A 79 -9.74 3.72 15.30
C LEU A 79 -10.77 3.81 14.16
N ALA A 80 -11.79 2.96 14.20
CA ALA A 80 -12.90 2.96 13.24
C ALA A 80 -13.69 4.27 13.19
N GLU A 81 -13.68 5.07 14.26
CA GLU A 81 -14.40 6.36 14.33
C GLU A 81 -13.52 7.54 13.90
N ILE A 82 -12.21 7.34 13.76
CA ILE A 82 -11.26 8.38 13.35
C ILE A 82 -11.11 8.34 11.83
N ARG A 83 -11.57 9.41 11.16
CA ARG A 83 -11.45 9.55 9.71
C ARG A 83 -10.05 10.01 9.29
N GLU A 84 -9.50 10.96 10.03
CA GLU A 84 -8.16 11.49 9.81
C GLU A 84 -7.60 12.14 11.09
N ILE A 85 -6.28 12.24 11.16
CA ILE A 85 -5.57 12.98 12.21
C ILE A 85 -4.82 14.11 11.53
N LEU A 86 -5.16 15.34 11.88
CA LEU A 86 -4.56 16.53 11.30
C LEU A 86 -3.61 17.19 12.29
N THR A 87 -2.55 17.82 11.79
CA THR A 87 -1.87 18.88 12.56
C THR A 87 -2.85 20.03 12.77
N TYR A 88 -2.77 20.69 13.93
CA TYR A 88 -3.67 21.81 14.25
C TYR A 88 -3.62 22.89 13.14
N PRO A 89 -4.71 23.09 12.37
CA PRO A 89 -4.70 23.97 11.20
C PRO A 89 -4.96 25.42 11.60
N GLY A 90 -4.77 26.34 10.66
CA GLY A 90 -5.30 27.69 10.79
C GLY A 90 -6.83 27.68 10.84
N LEU A 91 -7.42 28.48 11.73
CA LEU A 91 -8.86 28.53 11.96
C LEU A 91 -9.43 29.91 11.69
N THR A 92 -10.62 29.94 11.10
CA THR A 92 -11.49 31.12 11.06
C THR A 92 -12.40 31.12 12.27
N ARG A 93 -12.35 32.19 13.08
CA ARG A 93 -13.19 32.33 14.28
C ARG A 93 -14.66 32.46 13.89
N ILE A 94 -15.54 31.80 14.66
CA ILE A 94 -17.00 31.94 14.53
C ILE A 94 -17.50 32.95 15.58
N PRO A 95 -18.09 34.09 15.18
CA PRO A 95 -18.67 35.05 16.12
C PRO A 95 -19.79 34.43 16.96
N GLY A 96 -19.85 34.75 18.25
CA GLY A 96 -20.89 34.26 19.17
C GLY A 96 -20.80 32.78 19.55
N ALA A 97 -19.83 32.03 19.00
CA ALA A 97 -19.62 30.63 19.37
C ALA A 97 -19.08 30.49 20.80
N ARG A 98 -19.32 29.33 21.42
CA ARG A 98 -18.78 29.02 22.75
C ARG A 98 -17.25 28.97 22.70
N PRO A 99 -16.53 29.29 23.80
CA PRO A 99 -15.06 29.34 23.81
C PRO A 99 -14.37 28.03 23.40
N TRP A 100 -15.01 26.89 23.66
CA TRP A 100 -14.51 25.58 23.25
C TRP A 100 -14.67 25.29 21.74
N ILE A 101 -15.41 26.13 20.99
CA ILE A 101 -15.44 26.10 19.53
C ILE A 101 -14.30 27.01 19.05
N LYS A 102 -13.19 26.40 18.62
CA LYS A 102 -12.00 27.16 18.21
C LYS A 102 -12.19 27.85 16.86
N GLY A 103 -13.04 27.29 16.00
CA GLY A 103 -13.41 27.91 14.73
C GLY A 103 -13.73 26.88 13.66
N ILE A 104 -13.58 27.29 12.41
CA ILE A 104 -13.71 26.44 11.22
C ILE A 104 -12.37 26.40 10.50
N ALA A 105 -11.92 25.21 10.13
CA ALA A 105 -10.79 25.00 9.24
C ALA A 105 -11.27 24.69 7.82
N ASN A 106 -10.54 25.10 6.80
CA ASN A 106 -10.73 24.57 5.46
C ASN A 106 -9.75 23.39 5.25
N VAL A 107 -10.28 22.18 5.21
CA VAL A 107 -9.53 20.95 4.99
C VAL A 107 -9.88 20.40 3.61
N ARG A 108 -8.96 20.59 2.65
CA ARG A 108 -9.12 20.11 1.26
C ARG A 108 -10.43 20.56 0.59
N GLY A 109 -10.86 21.80 0.86
CA GLY A 109 -12.12 22.36 0.34
C GLY A 109 -13.33 22.10 1.23
N ASN A 110 -13.22 21.27 2.26
CA ASN A 110 -14.31 21.00 3.20
C ASN A 110 -14.17 21.85 4.46
N LEU A 111 -15.28 22.44 4.89
CA LEU A 111 -15.34 23.19 6.13
C LEU A 111 -15.44 22.22 7.32
N LEU A 112 -14.39 22.20 8.14
CA LEU A 112 -14.30 21.37 9.33
C LEU A 112 -14.46 22.25 10.58
N PRO A 113 -15.56 22.14 11.34
CA PRO A 113 -15.65 22.77 12.64
C PRO A 113 -14.65 22.10 13.59
N VAL A 114 -13.85 22.91 14.29
CA VAL A 114 -12.84 22.44 15.25
C VAL A 114 -13.19 22.90 16.66
N MET A 115 -13.27 21.95 17.58
CA MET A 115 -13.53 22.18 19.00
C MET A 115 -12.40 21.67 19.88
N ASP A 116 -12.13 22.38 20.98
CA ASP A 116 -11.18 21.97 22.00
C ASP A 116 -11.87 21.03 22.99
N LEU A 117 -11.46 19.76 22.94
CA LEU A 117 -12.05 18.71 23.75
C LEU A 117 -11.83 18.94 25.26
N GLN A 118 -10.65 19.45 25.63
CA GLN A 118 -10.33 19.75 27.03
C GLN A 118 -11.15 20.94 27.52
N ALA A 119 -11.30 21.98 26.70
CA ALA A 119 -12.13 23.14 27.04
C ALA A 119 -13.60 22.74 27.17
N HIS A 120 -14.09 21.86 26.30
CA HIS A 120 -15.47 21.40 26.34
C HIS A 120 -15.77 20.54 27.58
N LEU A 121 -14.91 19.57 27.89
CA LEU A 121 -15.17 18.61 28.97
C LEU A 121 -14.69 19.08 30.35
N LYS A 122 -13.62 19.86 30.42
CA LYS A 122 -12.98 20.29 31.67
C LYS A 122 -12.98 21.81 31.88
N GLY A 123 -13.50 22.59 30.93
CA GLY A 123 -13.53 24.05 31.02
C GLY A 123 -12.17 24.73 30.92
N LYS A 124 -11.11 23.99 30.56
CA LYS A 124 -9.72 24.47 30.53
C LYS A 124 -9.15 24.28 29.13
N GLU A 125 -8.66 25.35 28.51
CA GLU A 125 -8.12 25.28 27.16
C GLU A 125 -6.89 24.37 27.06
N THR A 126 -6.78 23.68 25.93
CA THR A 126 -5.58 22.93 25.55
C THR A 126 -4.48 23.93 25.16
N PRO A 127 -3.31 23.94 25.83
CA PRO A 127 -2.19 24.78 25.41
C PRO A 127 -1.70 24.33 24.03
N LEU A 128 -1.68 25.26 23.07
CA LEU A 128 -1.29 24.96 21.70
C LEU A 128 0.22 24.70 21.60
N SER A 129 0.57 23.63 20.89
CA SER A 129 1.96 23.26 20.59
C SER A 129 2.03 22.48 19.28
N SER A 130 3.24 22.23 18.76
CA SER A 130 3.46 21.39 17.57
C SER A 130 3.00 19.94 17.77
N LYS A 131 2.87 19.48 19.02
CA LYS A 131 2.36 18.15 19.35
C LYS A 131 0.86 18.04 19.16
N CYS A 132 0.13 19.13 19.28
CA CYS A 132 -1.33 19.15 19.15
C CYS A 132 -1.78 18.58 17.81
N LYS A 133 -2.90 17.85 17.88
CA LYS A 133 -3.55 17.24 16.72
C LYS A 133 -5.03 17.54 16.77
N VAL A 134 -5.67 17.45 15.62
CA VAL A 134 -7.13 17.46 15.49
C VAL A 134 -7.55 16.07 15.06
N LEU A 135 -8.27 15.37 15.93
CA LEU A 135 -8.92 14.10 15.60
C LEU A 135 -10.20 14.40 14.85
N VAL A 136 -10.27 14.03 13.58
CA VAL A 136 -11.47 14.21 12.77
C VAL A 136 -12.31 12.95 12.87
N THR A 137 -13.54 13.14 13.30
CA THR A 137 -14.53 12.09 13.46
C THR A 137 -15.78 12.47 12.70
N GLY A 138 -16.64 11.50 12.41
CA GLY A 138 -17.95 11.86 11.90
C GLY A 138 -19.00 10.83 12.23
N HIS A 139 -20.17 11.32 12.63
CA HIS A 139 -21.33 10.53 13.01
C HIS A 139 -22.49 10.88 12.09
N GLY A 140 -22.90 9.94 11.24
CA GLY A 140 -23.80 10.21 10.12
C GLY A 140 -23.17 11.24 9.16
N GLU A 141 -23.94 12.28 8.86
CA GLU A 141 -23.54 13.37 7.95
C GLU A 141 -22.67 14.45 8.63
N VAL A 142 -22.59 14.43 9.97
CA VAL A 142 -21.87 15.45 10.72
C VAL A 142 -20.40 15.05 10.86
N VAL A 143 -19.51 15.94 10.45
CA VAL A 143 -18.04 15.80 10.58
C VAL A 143 -17.52 16.90 11.49
N ALA A 144 -16.69 16.54 12.47
CA ALA A 144 -16.11 17.50 13.39
C ALA A 144 -14.67 17.12 13.78
N GLY A 145 -13.88 18.16 14.04
CA GLY A 145 -12.50 18.05 14.51
C GLY A 145 -12.41 18.31 16.01
N PHE A 146 -11.73 17.43 16.73
CA PHE A 146 -11.43 17.58 18.15
C PHE A 146 -9.95 17.87 18.36
N LEU A 147 -9.62 19.07 18.81
CA LEU A 147 -8.28 19.42 19.26
C LEU A 147 -7.93 18.62 20.52
N VAL A 148 -6.79 17.93 20.45
CA VAL A 148 -6.18 17.16 21.55
C VAL A 148 -4.71 17.57 21.72
N GLY A 149 -4.16 17.32 22.91
CA GLY A 149 -2.81 17.75 23.28
C GLY A 149 -1.71 17.02 22.49
N GLU A 150 -1.81 15.70 22.39
CA GLU A 150 -0.95 14.88 21.53
C GLU A 150 -1.64 13.56 21.19
N VAL A 151 -1.23 12.93 20.09
CA VAL A 151 -1.61 11.57 19.74
C VAL A 151 -0.47 10.62 20.13
N LEU A 152 -0.83 9.45 20.64
CA LEU A 152 0.05 8.41 21.16
C LEU A 152 -0.17 7.17 20.28
N GLY A 153 0.76 6.91 19.37
CA GLY A 153 0.65 5.83 18.39
C GLY A 153 1.28 6.23 17.06
#